data_AF-A0A2W5ZTX7-F1
#
_entry.id   AF-A0A2W5ZTX7-F1
#
_cell.length_a   1.000
_cell.length_b   1.000
_cell.length_c   1.000
_cell.angle_alpha   90.00
_cell.angle_beta   90.00
_cell.angle_gamma   90.00
#
_symmetry.space_group_name_H-M   'P 1'
#
loop_
_entity.id
_entity.type
_entity.pdbx_description
1 polymer ?
#
loop_
_entity_poly.entity_id
_entity_poly.type
_entity_poly.pdbx_seq_one_letter_code
_entity_poly.pdbx_strand_id
1 'polypeptide(L)'
;MTVFLFQLGVGRWALGVGRFFFFVFIAATTFAQNPDPPTFGYGPPTALPPNYSTTTPSARPRQNWIDQSQAEADAKSAGCNQCHSGVEPMHQASHVVLGCTDCHGGNPARGLKKEQAHILPRNKEFWKTSANPPNSNVWLNHESPEFIRFINPGDLRVAKQACGLCHDEIIRNVDHSMMNHGATLWGAALYNNSGFYLKNYRFGQAYGADGAPLRLINYTPVTPEDTKFHGILPFLDPLPRFNLSNPGNILRIFEKGGEKQLQLGIPTTEEPNGKPLRRLSERGLGTLNRTDPVFLGLQKTRLHDPLLGFLGSNDHAGDYRSSGCSACHVIYANDRSPTNSGWWSKYGHQGLSFTAD
;
A
#
# COMPACT_ATOMS: atom_id res chain seq x y z
N MET A 1 54.43 -53.84 -13.02
CA MET A 1 55.76 -53.23 -12.79
C MET A 1 55.54 -51.75 -12.57
N THR A 2 55.81 -51.32 -11.35
CA THR A 2 55.31 -50.09 -10.73
C THR A 2 56.29 -48.94 -10.94
N VAL A 3 55.70 -47.75 -10.98
CA VAL A 3 56.21 -46.40 -11.26
C VAL A 3 57.38 -45.96 -10.36
N PHE A 4 58.33 -45.21 -10.94
CA PHE A 4 59.31 -44.37 -10.25
C PHE A 4 58.94 -42.88 -10.43
N LEU A 5 58.88 -42.14 -9.32
CA LEU A 5 59.07 -40.68 -9.28
C LEU A 5 59.52 -40.27 -7.85
N PHE A 6 60.72 -39.70 -7.81
CA PHE A 6 61.35 -38.70 -6.92
C PHE A 6 60.62 -38.23 -5.62
N GLN A 7 61.26 -37.77 -4.53
CA GLN A 7 62.61 -37.82 -3.92
C GLN A 7 62.50 -36.99 -2.60
N LEU A 8 63.00 -37.55 -1.47
CA LEU A 8 63.61 -36.97 -0.22
C LEU A 8 63.04 -35.67 0.44
N GLY A 9 63.01 -35.49 1.78
CA GLY A 9 63.68 -36.16 2.89
C GLY A 9 63.26 -35.58 4.26
N VAL A 10 63.58 -36.32 5.32
CA VAL A 10 63.04 -36.28 6.67
C VAL A 10 64.01 -35.60 7.66
N GLY A 11 63.48 -34.86 8.65
CA GLY A 11 64.21 -34.44 9.85
C GLY A 11 63.35 -34.57 11.10
N ARG A 12 63.68 -35.53 11.97
CA ARG A 12 63.09 -35.82 13.30
C ARG A 12 64.16 -35.59 14.39
N TRP A 13 63.75 -35.74 15.66
CA TRP A 13 64.51 -35.85 16.93
C TRP A 13 64.71 -34.50 17.65
N ALA A 14 63.98 -34.09 18.71
CA ALA A 14 63.51 -34.71 19.97
C ALA A 14 64.60 -34.87 21.06
N LEU A 15 64.23 -34.40 22.28
CA LEU A 15 64.82 -34.61 23.62
C LEU A 15 65.98 -33.65 23.98
N GLY A 16 66.02 -32.96 25.12
CA GLY A 16 65.20 -32.97 26.33
C GLY A 16 66.07 -32.58 27.54
N VAL A 17 65.44 -32.05 28.60
CA VAL A 17 65.96 -31.90 29.98
C VAL A 17 67.01 -30.78 30.13
N GLY A 18 66.84 -29.73 30.93
CA GLY A 18 66.14 -29.59 32.19
C GLY A 18 67.17 -29.19 33.27
N ARG A 19 66.78 -28.23 34.11
CA ARG A 19 67.36 -27.88 35.42
C ARG A 19 68.43 -26.77 35.47
N PHE A 20 68.06 -25.79 36.31
CA PHE A 20 68.91 -25.17 37.32
C PHE A 20 69.92 -24.12 36.85
N PHE A 21 69.62 -22.85 37.11
CA PHE A 21 70.21 -22.04 38.19
C PHE A 21 69.83 -20.58 37.89
N PHE A 22 68.88 -19.97 38.63
CA PHE A 22 69.13 -19.25 39.89
C PHE A 22 70.19 -18.14 39.72
N PHE A 23 69.81 -16.91 40.10
CA PHE A 23 70.60 -15.67 40.14
C PHE A 23 70.64 -14.78 38.89
N VAL A 24 69.52 -14.10 38.58
CA VAL A 24 69.53 -12.63 38.43
C VAL A 24 68.16 -12.10 38.91
N PHE A 25 67.94 -12.19 40.21
CA PHE A 25 67.00 -11.35 40.96
C PHE A 25 67.88 -10.49 41.87
N ILE A 26 67.84 -9.16 41.73
CA ILE A 26 67.96 -8.16 42.80
C ILE A 26 67.98 -6.76 42.15
N ALA A 27 67.16 -5.88 42.74
CA ALA A 27 67.18 -4.41 42.66
C ALA A 27 66.60 -3.73 41.40
N ALA A 28 65.28 -3.55 41.39
CA ALA A 28 64.69 -2.21 41.57
C ALA A 28 63.17 -2.31 41.73
N THR A 29 62.73 -2.58 42.96
CA THR A 29 61.37 -2.31 43.44
C THR A 29 61.30 -0.88 43.96
N THR A 30 60.40 -0.05 43.42
CA THR A 30 59.74 1.02 44.19
C THR A 30 58.26 1.09 43.85
N PHE A 31 57.50 1.22 44.93
CA PHE A 31 56.07 1.04 45.18
C PHE A 31 55.13 1.94 44.38
N ALA A 32 53.95 1.40 44.05
CA ALA A 32 52.67 2.00 44.48
C ALA A 32 51.53 0.96 44.35
N GLN A 33 50.93 0.62 45.49
CA GLN A 33 49.69 -0.15 45.57
C GLN A 33 48.54 0.67 44.98
N ASN A 34 47.68 0.03 44.20
CA ASN A 34 46.29 0.46 44.08
C ASN A 34 45.38 -0.75 44.35
N PRO A 35 44.34 -0.58 45.19
CA PRO A 35 43.40 -1.65 45.48
C PRO A 35 42.46 -1.84 44.29
N ASP A 36 42.39 -3.04 43.74
CA ASP A 36 41.36 -3.40 42.77
C ASP A 36 39.97 -3.33 43.45
N PRO A 37 38.97 -2.62 42.88
CA PRO A 37 37.58 -2.81 43.27
C PRO A 37 37.03 -4.11 42.66
N PRO A 38 36.05 -4.76 43.32
CA PRO A 38 35.59 -6.09 42.95
C PRO A 38 34.89 -6.08 41.58
N THR A 39 35.44 -6.86 40.66
CA THR A 39 34.82 -7.19 39.37
C THR A 39 33.65 -8.15 39.56
N PHE A 40 32.43 -7.69 39.33
CA PHE A 40 31.30 -8.56 38.98
C PHE A 40 30.61 -8.00 37.73
N GLY A 41 30.83 -8.67 36.59
CA GLY A 41 30.15 -8.41 35.34
C GLY A 41 30.99 -8.82 34.14
N TYR A 42 30.69 -9.99 33.55
CA TYR A 42 31.25 -10.39 32.26
C TYR A 42 30.53 -9.62 31.13
N GLY A 43 31.25 -8.72 30.46
CA GLY A 43 30.84 -8.08 29.21
C GLY A 43 31.86 -7.03 28.75
N PRO A 44 32.13 -6.88 27.44
CA PRO A 44 33.04 -5.82 26.96
C PRO A 44 32.42 -4.42 27.23
N PRO A 45 33.24 -3.40 27.56
CA PRO A 45 32.74 -2.06 27.85
C PRO A 45 32.14 -1.41 26.59
N THR A 46 30.82 -1.40 26.48
CA THR A 46 30.08 -0.79 25.36
C THR A 46 29.65 0.66 25.60
N ALA A 47 30.10 1.31 26.66
CA ALA A 47 29.73 2.69 26.94
C ALA A 47 30.81 3.67 26.43
N LEU A 48 30.52 4.38 25.34
CA LEU A 48 31.20 5.65 25.05
C LEU A 48 30.92 6.63 26.21
N PRO A 49 31.86 7.53 26.55
CA PRO A 49 31.67 8.47 27.64
C PRO A 49 30.45 9.39 27.37
N PRO A 50 29.74 9.85 28.42
CA PRO A 50 28.45 10.54 28.31
C PRO A 50 28.44 11.79 27.42
N ASN A 51 29.61 12.35 27.13
CA ASN A 51 29.78 13.62 26.40
C ASN A 51 30.33 13.43 24.97
N TYR A 52 30.43 12.19 24.47
CA TYR A 52 30.91 11.93 23.12
C TYR A 52 29.75 11.99 22.11
N SER A 53 29.58 13.13 21.44
CA SER A 53 28.67 13.24 20.30
C SER A 53 29.31 12.62 19.05
N THR A 54 28.69 11.59 18.49
CA THR A 54 29.06 10.99 17.20
C THR A 54 28.56 11.78 15.99
N THR A 55 27.85 12.89 16.21
CA THR A 55 27.26 13.72 15.15
C THR A 55 27.88 15.12 15.16
N THR A 56 28.43 15.52 14.02
CA THR A 56 28.77 16.91 13.74
C THR A 56 27.46 17.70 13.66
N PRO A 57 27.33 18.90 14.26
CA PRO A 57 26.12 19.70 14.14
C PRO A 57 25.81 19.97 12.67
N SER A 58 24.77 19.32 12.13
CA SER A 58 24.23 19.70 10.83
C SER A 58 23.39 20.97 10.99
N ALA A 59 23.33 21.78 9.94
CA ALA A 59 22.33 22.84 9.88
C ALA A 59 20.96 22.21 10.17
N ARG A 60 20.16 22.86 11.03
CA ARG A 60 18.80 22.37 11.32
C ARG A 60 18.09 22.12 9.98
N PRO A 61 17.47 20.94 9.80
CA PRO A 61 16.65 20.69 8.63
C PRO A 61 15.70 21.88 8.44
N ARG A 62 15.43 22.25 7.18
CA ARG A 62 14.40 23.25 6.89
C ARG A 62 13.13 22.84 7.65
N GLN A 63 12.55 23.75 8.44
CA GLN A 63 11.31 23.48 9.18
C GLN A 63 10.33 22.75 8.27
N ASN A 64 10.01 21.52 8.67
CA ASN A 64 9.01 20.70 8.04
C ASN A 64 7.86 20.53 9.04
N TRP A 65 6.85 19.70 8.73
CA TRP A 65 5.70 19.56 9.62
C TRP A 65 6.02 18.97 10.99
N ILE A 66 7.21 18.36 11.17
CA ILE A 66 7.67 17.78 12.43
C ILE A 66 8.10 18.88 13.42
N ASP A 67 8.56 20.03 12.92
CA ASP A 67 9.03 21.17 13.72
C ASP A 67 8.03 22.34 13.73
N GLN A 68 6.78 22.08 13.38
CA GLN A 68 5.72 23.07 13.34
C GLN A 68 5.32 23.50 14.76
N SER A 69 5.17 24.81 14.98
CA SER A 69 4.65 25.36 16.23
C SER A 69 3.12 25.29 16.31
N GLN A 70 2.58 25.30 17.52
CA GLN A 70 1.11 25.30 17.73
C GLN A 70 0.44 26.50 17.05
N ALA A 71 1.07 27.68 17.09
CA ALA A 71 0.53 28.88 16.46
C ALA A 71 0.40 28.75 14.93
N GLU A 72 1.34 28.05 14.28
CA GLU A 72 1.26 27.79 12.84
C GLU A 72 0.15 26.78 12.51
N ALA A 73 0.01 25.71 13.29
CA ALA A 73 -1.09 24.75 13.13
C ALA A 73 -2.47 25.41 13.37
N ASP A 74 -2.57 26.29 14.37
CA ASP A 74 -3.78 27.06 14.65
C ASP A 74 -4.11 28.01 13.50
N ALA A 75 -3.12 28.69 12.93
CA ALA A 75 -3.30 29.55 11.76
C ALA A 75 -3.82 28.76 10.54
N LYS A 76 -3.36 27.52 10.37
CA LYS A 76 -3.80 26.56 9.35
C LYS A 76 -5.15 25.89 9.66
N SER A 77 -5.79 26.26 10.77
CA SER A 77 -7.08 25.71 11.20
C SER A 77 -8.11 26.81 11.53
N ALA A 78 -7.68 28.07 11.56
CA ALA A 78 -8.40 29.18 12.16
C ALA A 78 -9.78 29.43 11.53
N GLY A 79 -9.91 29.31 10.21
CA GLY A 79 -11.17 29.42 9.48
C GLY A 79 -11.97 28.11 9.50
N CYS A 80 -11.30 26.96 9.44
CA CYS A 80 -11.92 25.64 9.49
C CYS A 80 -12.75 25.47 10.77
N ASN A 81 -12.17 25.86 11.91
CA ASN A 81 -12.80 25.75 13.24
C ASN A 81 -13.96 26.74 13.46
N GLN A 82 -14.28 27.62 12.50
CA GLN A 82 -15.50 28.44 12.57
C GLN A 82 -16.75 27.64 12.19
N CYS A 83 -16.58 26.53 11.45
CA CYS A 83 -17.67 25.64 11.04
C CYS A 83 -17.46 24.20 11.54
N HIS A 84 -16.22 23.73 11.62
CA HIS A 84 -15.85 22.36 12.02
C HIS A 84 -15.26 22.31 13.43
N SER A 85 -15.91 22.98 14.39
CA SER A 85 -15.44 23.02 15.77
C SER A 85 -15.82 21.76 16.52
N GLY A 86 -14.84 21.03 17.08
CA GLY A 86 -15.10 19.81 17.84
C GLY A 86 -14.71 18.52 17.11
N VAL A 87 -14.11 18.63 15.93
CA VAL A 87 -13.41 17.53 15.27
C VAL A 87 -12.25 17.07 16.15
N GLU A 88 -12.19 15.76 16.41
CA GLU A 88 -11.13 15.16 17.20
C GLU A 88 -9.80 15.07 16.41
N PRO A 89 -8.64 15.12 17.09
CA PRO A 89 -7.36 14.98 16.40
C PRO A 89 -7.14 13.53 15.95
N MET A 90 -6.66 13.36 14.72
CA MET A 90 -6.25 12.04 14.21
C MET A 90 -5.02 11.48 14.94
N HIS A 91 -4.14 12.35 15.44
CA HIS A 91 -2.96 11.96 16.20
C HIS A 91 -3.21 12.18 17.69
N GLN A 92 -3.13 11.10 18.49
CA GLN A 92 -3.22 11.19 19.95
C GLN A 92 -1.93 11.73 20.59
N ALA A 93 -0.83 11.64 19.87
CA ALA A 93 0.47 12.11 20.33
C ALA A 93 0.54 13.64 20.31
N SER A 94 0.71 14.26 21.48
CA SER A 94 0.73 15.72 21.64
C SER A 94 1.90 16.43 20.96
N HIS A 95 2.94 15.69 20.56
CA HIS A 95 4.08 16.24 19.81
C HIS A 95 3.84 16.31 18.30
N VAL A 96 2.74 15.73 17.78
CA VAL A 96 2.35 15.87 16.38
C VAL A 96 1.43 17.09 16.26
N VAL A 97 2.02 18.23 15.90
CA VAL A 97 1.34 19.51 15.81
C VAL A 97 0.99 19.78 14.35
N LEU A 98 -0.25 19.51 13.96
CA LEU A 98 -0.76 19.67 12.58
C LEU A 98 -2.04 20.49 12.57
N GLY A 99 -2.18 21.37 11.57
CA GLY A 99 -3.43 22.08 11.30
C GLY A 99 -4.31 21.34 10.29
N CYS A 100 -5.59 21.74 10.18
CA CYS A 100 -6.56 21.13 9.27
C CYS A 100 -6.04 21.06 7.83
N THR A 101 -5.48 22.18 7.33
CA THR A 101 -5.03 22.27 5.95
C THR A 101 -3.68 21.59 5.70
N ASP A 102 -2.96 21.14 6.73
CA ASP A 102 -1.75 20.31 6.54
C ASP A 102 -2.14 18.97 5.93
N CYS A 103 -3.24 18.36 6.37
CA CYS A 103 -3.73 17.13 5.76
C CYS A 103 -4.66 17.40 4.57
N HIS A 104 -5.66 18.27 4.74
CA HIS A 104 -6.76 18.42 3.78
C HIS A 104 -6.52 19.49 2.70
N GLY A 105 -5.57 20.42 2.87
CA GLY A 105 -5.50 21.60 2.00
C GLY A 105 -6.69 22.55 2.20
N GLY A 106 -7.09 23.30 1.16
CA GLY A 106 -8.15 24.32 1.27
C GLY A 106 -7.61 25.68 1.78
N ASN A 107 -8.52 26.62 2.05
CA ASN A 107 -8.19 27.96 2.52
C ASN A 107 -8.59 28.15 3.99
N PRO A 108 -7.63 28.30 4.93
CA PRO A 108 -7.91 28.40 6.36
C PRO A 108 -8.26 29.82 6.83
N ALA A 109 -8.39 30.80 5.93
CA ALA A 109 -8.70 32.16 6.33
C ALA A 109 -10.09 32.26 6.98
N ARG A 110 -10.20 33.16 7.97
CA ARG A 110 -11.47 33.40 8.69
C ARG A 110 -12.49 34.15 7.83
N GLY A 111 -13.77 33.91 8.10
CA GLY A 111 -14.89 34.65 7.51
C GLY A 111 -15.18 34.27 6.05
N LEU A 112 -14.63 33.16 5.58
CA LEU A 112 -14.88 32.64 4.24
C LEU A 112 -16.20 31.87 4.19
N LYS A 113 -16.88 31.98 3.04
CA LYS A 113 -17.99 31.07 2.71
C LYS A 113 -17.43 29.70 2.33
N LYS A 114 -18.27 28.67 2.41
CA LYS A 114 -17.92 27.28 2.06
C LYS A 114 -17.23 27.19 0.69
N GLU A 115 -17.75 27.88 -0.32
CA GLU A 115 -17.23 27.85 -1.69
C GLU A 115 -15.86 28.53 -1.85
N GLN A 116 -15.46 29.34 -0.88
CA GLN A 116 -14.17 30.04 -0.85
C GLN A 116 -13.13 29.28 -0.01
N ALA A 117 -13.60 28.55 1.01
CA ALA A 117 -12.76 27.77 1.90
C ALA A 117 -12.46 26.37 1.34
N HIS A 118 -13.46 25.71 0.75
CA HIS A 118 -13.37 24.33 0.28
C HIS A 118 -12.70 24.24 -1.09
N ILE A 119 -12.00 23.13 -1.32
CA ILE A 119 -11.65 22.72 -2.68
C ILE A 119 -12.91 22.15 -3.34
N LEU A 120 -13.29 22.66 -4.50
CA LEU A 120 -14.48 22.23 -5.22
C LEU A 120 -14.17 21.06 -6.16
N PRO A 121 -15.12 20.13 -6.34
CA PRO A 121 -14.97 19.05 -7.30
C PRO A 121 -14.95 19.59 -8.73
N ARG A 122 -14.21 18.92 -9.59
CA ARG A 122 -14.22 19.16 -11.04
C ARG A 122 -15.57 18.81 -11.64
N ASN A 123 -16.19 17.73 -11.17
CA ASN A 123 -17.45 17.23 -11.71
C ASN A 123 -18.61 17.43 -10.73
N LYS A 124 -19.08 18.67 -10.57
CA LYS A 124 -20.13 19.06 -9.62
C LYS A 124 -21.45 18.29 -9.76
N GLU A 125 -21.76 17.81 -10.97
CA GLU A 125 -22.96 17.01 -11.23
C GLU A 125 -22.97 15.68 -10.47
N PHE A 126 -21.79 15.12 -10.13
CA PHE A 126 -21.72 13.91 -9.32
C PHE A 126 -21.74 14.26 -7.83
N TRP A 127 -21.04 15.31 -7.42
CA TRP A 127 -20.88 15.74 -6.03
C TRP A 127 -21.92 16.79 -5.62
N LYS A 128 -23.21 16.44 -5.71
CA LYS A 128 -24.34 17.36 -5.43
C LYS A 128 -24.49 17.69 -3.95
N THR A 129 -24.06 16.79 -3.07
CA THR A 129 -24.12 16.92 -1.61
C THR A 129 -22.75 16.57 -1.01
N SER A 130 -22.63 16.65 0.32
CA SER A 130 -21.44 16.17 1.04
C SER A 130 -21.37 14.64 1.13
N ALA A 131 -22.45 13.92 0.80
CA ALA A 131 -22.42 12.47 0.76
C ALA A 131 -21.67 11.99 -0.48
N ASN A 132 -20.91 10.90 -0.33
CA ASN A 132 -20.28 10.24 -1.47
C ASN A 132 -21.38 9.82 -2.47
N PRO A 133 -21.22 10.02 -3.79
CA PRO A 133 -22.25 9.61 -4.73
C PRO A 133 -22.37 8.08 -4.77
N PRO A 134 -23.58 7.52 -4.98
CA PRO A 134 -23.74 6.09 -5.23
C PRO A 134 -22.96 5.66 -6.49
N ASN A 135 -22.36 4.48 -6.44
CA ASN A 135 -21.53 3.88 -7.47
C ASN A 135 -20.41 4.82 -7.96
N SER A 136 -19.76 5.52 -7.02
CA SER A 136 -18.76 6.55 -7.30
C SER A 136 -17.33 6.07 -7.53
N ASN A 137 -17.14 4.76 -7.58
CA ASN A 137 -15.85 4.09 -7.65
C ASN A 137 -14.97 4.77 -8.72
N VAL A 138 -15.39 4.75 -10.00
CA VAL A 138 -14.58 5.31 -11.08
C VAL A 138 -14.56 6.84 -11.09
N TRP A 139 -15.58 7.51 -10.53
CA TRP A 139 -15.65 8.98 -10.54
C TRP A 139 -14.51 9.63 -9.78
N LEU A 140 -14.01 8.99 -8.70
CA LEU A 140 -12.87 9.51 -7.95
C LEU A 140 -11.61 9.64 -8.81
N ASN A 141 -11.42 8.78 -9.81
CA ASN A 141 -10.31 8.88 -10.77
C ASN A 141 -10.42 10.07 -11.74
N HIS A 142 -11.56 10.75 -11.79
CA HIS A 142 -11.78 11.91 -12.66
C HIS A 142 -11.71 13.25 -11.93
N GLU A 143 -11.42 13.22 -10.63
CA GLU A 143 -11.26 14.41 -9.79
C GLU A 143 -9.80 14.90 -9.74
N SER A 144 -9.63 16.12 -9.26
CA SER A 144 -8.30 16.68 -9.00
C SER A 144 -7.70 16.11 -7.71
N PRO A 145 -6.38 15.88 -7.63
CA PRO A 145 -5.74 15.40 -6.40
C PRO A 145 -5.97 16.34 -5.21
N GLU A 146 -6.11 17.66 -5.43
CA GLU A 146 -6.44 18.62 -4.37
C GLU A 146 -7.82 18.35 -3.77
N PHE A 147 -8.82 18.04 -4.60
CA PHE A 147 -10.16 17.68 -4.13
C PHE A 147 -10.16 16.32 -3.43
N ILE A 148 -9.46 15.32 -3.99
CA ILE A 148 -9.32 13.99 -3.37
C ILE A 148 -8.68 14.13 -1.98
N ARG A 149 -7.58 14.88 -1.87
CA ARG A 149 -6.92 15.17 -0.59
C ARG A 149 -7.83 15.92 0.38
N PHE A 150 -8.61 16.87 -0.13
CA PHE A 150 -9.55 17.64 0.68
C PHE A 150 -10.61 16.76 1.34
N ILE A 151 -11.19 15.80 0.62
CA ILE A 151 -12.23 14.91 1.17
C ILE A 151 -11.65 13.67 1.87
N ASN A 152 -10.46 13.21 1.47
CA ASN A 152 -9.81 12.02 2.00
C ASN A 152 -8.27 12.10 1.85
N PRO A 153 -7.55 12.66 2.84
CA PRO A 153 -6.09 12.71 2.80
C PRO A 153 -5.43 11.32 2.89
N GLY A 154 -6.18 10.29 3.30
CA GLY A 154 -5.73 8.90 3.35
C GLY A 154 -5.82 8.14 2.02
N ASP A 155 -6.36 8.74 0.96
CA ASP A 155 -6.42 8.12 -0.37
C ASP A 155 -5.02 7.90 -0.94
N LEU A 156 -4.72 6.72 -1.49
CA LEU A 156 -3.36 6.36 -1.91
C LEU A 156 -2.80 7.26 -3.02
N ARG A 157 -3.65 7.93 -3.80
CA ARG A 157 -3.22 8.89 -4.82
C ARG A 157 -2.55 10.13 -4.23
N VAL A 158 -2.86 10.47 -2.97
CA VAL A 158 -2.44 11.71 -2.30
C VAL A 158 -1.84 11.47 -0.90
N ALA A 159 -1.90 10.25 -0.39
CA ALA A 159 -1.40 9.88 0.94
C ALA A 159 0.09 10.23 1.11
N LYS A 160 0.91 10.11 0.06
CA LYS A 160 2.31 10.53 0.12
C LYS A 160 2.47 12.04 0.36
N GLN A 161 1.57 12.87 -0.18
CA GLN A 161 1.57 14.31 0.05
C GLN A 161 1.07 14.67 1.46
N ALA A 162 0.06 13.96 1.97
CA ALA A 162 -0.56 14.25 3.26
C ALA A 162 0.13 13.57 4.45
N CYS A 163 0.79 12.44 4.25
CA CYS A 163 1.31 11.59 5.33
C CYS A 163 2.77 11.17 5.10
N GLY A 164 3.28 11.28 3.88
CA GLY A 164 4.56 10.68 3.47
C GLY A 164 5.79 11.24 4.15
N LEU A 165 5.73 12.46 4.70
CA LEU A 165 6.86 12.99 5.49
C LEU A 165 7.18 12.10 6.69
N CYS A 166 6.16 11.52 7.33
CA CYS A 166 6.30 10.70 8.54
C CYS A 166 6.05 9.20 8.29
N HIS A 167 5.25 8.86 7.27
CA HIS A 167 4.74 7.51 7.04
C HIS A 167 5.07 6.94 5.65
N ASP A 168 6.12 7.42 4.96
CA ASP A 168 6.47 6.99 3.59
C ASP A 168 6.56 5.46 3.44
N GLU A 169 7.18 4.80 4.43
CA GLU A 169 7.35 3.35 4.39
C GLU A 169 6.00 2.60 4.45
N ILE A 170 5.11 3.04 5.34
CA ILE A 170 3.78 2.45 5.50
C ILE A 170 2.97 2.66 4.23
N ILE A 171 3.01 3.87 3.66
CA ILE A 171 2.32 4.19 2.41
C ILE A 171 2.85 3.29 1.29
N ARG A 172 4.17 3.16 1.14
CA ARG A 172 4.79 2.28 0.15
C ARG A 172 4.31 0.84 0.32
N ASN A 173 4.27 0.32 1.56
CA ASN A 173 3.82 -1.04 1.83
C ASN A 173 2.34 -1.25 1.51
N VAL A 174 1.47 -0.30 1.86
CA VAL A 174 0.03 -0.37 1.57
C VAL A 174 -0.25 -0.24 0.07
N ASP A 175 0.47 0.64 -0.63
CA ASP A 175 0.35 0.82 -2.07
C ASP A 175 0.73 -0.46 -2.85
N HIS A 176 1.66 -1.25 -2.30
CA HIS A 176 2.05 -2.56 -2.85
C HIS A 176 1.26 -3.74 -2.26
N SER A 177 0.25 -3.50 -1.43
CA SER A 177 -0.53 -4.57 -0.80
C SER A 177 -1.55 -5.17 -1.76
N MET A 178 -1.88 -6.45 -1.56
CA MET A 178 -2.93 -7.13 -2.33
C MET A 178 -4.30 -6.46 -2.20
N MET A 179 -4.56 -5.74 -1.09
CA MET A 179 -5.79 -4.97 -0.88
C MET A 179 -5.88 -3.75 -1.81
N ASN A 180 -4.75 -3.22 -2.27
CA ASN A 180 -4.72 -2.19 -3.31
C ASN A 180 -4.81 -2.80 -4.70
N HIS A 181 -3.91 -3.74 -5.01
CA HIS A 181 -3.67 -4.15 -6.38
C HIS A 181 -4.53 -5.32 -6.88
N GLY A 182 -5.11 -6.13 -6.00
CA GLY A 182 -6.07 -7.19 -6.34
C GLY A 182 -5.55 -8.25 -7.32
N ALA A 183 -4.24 -8.43 -7.43
CA ALA A 183 -3.63 -9.30 -8.44
C ALA A 183 -4.05 -10.77 -8.25
N THR A 184 -4.42 -11.14 -7.04
CA THR A 184 -4.84 -12.49 -6.67
C THR A 184 -6.06 -12.95 -7.48
N LEU A 185 -7.15 -12.15 -7.50
CA LEU A 185 -8.34 -12.51 -8.27
C LEU A 185 -8.07 -12.42 -9.77
N TRP A 186 -7.41 -11.35 -10.24
CA TRP A 186 -7.20 -11.12 -11.66
C TRP A 186 -6.28 -12.18 -12.28
N GLY A 187 -5.20 -12.51 -11.58
CA GLY A 187 -4.29 -13.59 -11.96
C GLY A 187 -4.98 -14.95 -11.97
N ALA A 188 -5.74 -15.29 -10.92
CA ALA A 188 -6.49 -16.55 -10.87
C ALA A 188 -7.53 -16.64 -11.99
N ALA A 189 -8.30 -15.57 -12.24
CA ALA A 189 -9.28 -15.53 -13.31
C ALA A 189 -8.62 -15.70 -14.69
N LEU A 190 -7.54 -14.98 -14.97
CA LEU A 190 -6.86 -15.05 -16.26
C LEU A 190 -6.19 -16.41 -16.49
N TYR A 191 -5.46 -16.92 -15.50
CA TYR A 191 -4.75 -18.20 -15.62
C TYR A 191 -5.72 -19.37 -15.76
N ASN A 192 -6.72 -19.48 -14.87
CA ASN A 192 -7.66 -20.60 -14.86
C ASN A 192 -8.61 -20.62 -16.07
N ASN A 193 -8.83 -19.46 -16.71
CA ASN A 193 -9.68 -19.37 -17.89
C ASN A 193 -8.86 -19.22 -19.18
N SER A 194 -7.54 -19.45 -19.16
CA SER A 194 -6.65 -19.31 -20.33
C SER A 194 -6.66 -17.93 -20.99
N GLY A 195 -7.05 -16.87 -20.26
CA GLY A 195 -6.93 -15.49 -20.72
C GLY A 195 -5.50 -14.96 -20.64
N PHE A 196 -4.68 -15.51 -19.75
CA PHE A 196 -3.23 -15.23 -19.71
C PHE A 196 -2.46 -16.45 -19.22
N TYR A 197 -1.35 -16.76 -19.86
CA TYR A 197 -0.68 -18.06 -19.72
C TYR A 197 0.28 -18.16 -18.53
N LEU A 198 0.58 -17.06 -17.83
CA LEU A 198 1.53 -17.05 -16.71
C LEU A 198 0.86 -17.38 -15.37
N LYS A 199 1.45 -18.31 -14.61
CA LYS A 199 1.10 -18.57 -13.20
C LYS A 199 1.53 -17.44 -12.27
N ASN A 200 2.70 -16.84 -12.54
CA ASN A 200 3.12 -15.64 -11.84
C ASN A 200 2.25 -14.48 -12.32
N TYR A 201 1.43 -13.95 -11.42
CA TYR A 201 0.40 -12.99 -11.76
C TYR A 201 1.02 -11.73 -12.34
N ARG A 202 0.45 -11.28 -13.47
CA ARG A 202 1.00 -10.20 -14.25
C ARG A 202 0.27 -8.87 -14.06
N PHE A 203 -0.98 -8.94 -13.65
CA PHE A 203 -1.88 -7.80 -13.66
C PHE A 203 -2.37 -7.45 -12.27
N GLY A 204 -2.47 -6.16 -12.01
CA GLY A 204 -3.06 -5.58 -10.81
C GLY A 204 -3.49 -4.15 -11.12
N GLN A 205 -4.01 -3.45 -10.11
CA GLN A 205 -4.35 -2.04 -10.24
C GLN A 205 -3.57 -1.15 -9.29
N ALA A 206 -3.31 0.05 -9.76
CA ALA A 206 -2.89 1.20 -8.99
C ALA A 206 -3.28 2.44 -9.79
N TYR A 207 -3.45 3.57 -9.11
CA TYR A 207 -3.87 4.81 -9.74
C TYR A 207 -2.98 5.96 -9.29
N GLY A 208 -2.57 6.80 -10.24
CA GLY A 208 -1.84 8.02 -9.96
C GLY A 208 -2.72 9.14 -9.43
N ALA A 209 -2.08 10.26 -9.09
CA ALA A 209 -2.76 11.49 -8.66
C ALA A 209 -3.79 12.02 -9.68
N ASP A 210 -3.57 11.72 -10.96
CA ASP A 210 -4.45 12.06 -12.09
C ASP A 210 -5.48 10.97 -12.41
N GLY A 211 -5.54 9.90 -11.60
CA GLY A 211 -6.40 8.75 -11.83
C GLY A 211 -5.92 7.82 -12.95
N ALA A 212 -4.74 8.04 -13.53
CA ALA A 212 -4.20 7.17 -14.55
C ALA A 212 -3.81 5.80 -13.95
N PRO A 213 -4.09 4.69 -14.64
CA PRO A 213 -3.66 3.37 -14.18
C PRO A 213 -2.14 3.25 -14.23
N LEU A 214 -1.53 2.78 -13.14
CA LEU A 214 -0.09 2.67 -13.00
C LEU A 214 0.40 1.23 -13.06
N ARG A 215 1.63 1.05 -13.56
CA ARG A 215 2.42 -0.16 -13.28
C ARG A 215 2.97 -0.04 -11.86
N LEU A 216 2.74 -1.06 -11.05
CA LEU A 216 3.41 -1.19 -9.75
C LEU A 216 4.77 -1.84 -9.96
N ILE A 217 5.85 -1.20 -9.52
CA ILE A 217 7.21 -1.72 -9.63
C ILE A 217 7.69 -2.02 -8.22
N ASN A 218 8.24 -3.20 -8.01
CA ASN A 218 8.81 -3.55 -6.72
C ASN A 218 9.94 -2.57 -6.36
N TYR A 219 9.88 -2.03 -5.15
CA TYR A 219 10.81 -1.02 -4.67
C TYR A 219 12.23 -1.58 -4.45
N THR A 220 12.35 -2.89 -4.30
CA THR A 220 13.63 -3.60 -4.32
C THR A 220 13.76 -4.44 -5.60
N PRO A 221 14.98 -4.56 -6.16
CA PRO A 221 15.25 -5.52 -7.22
C PRO A 221 14.82 -6.93 -6.81
N VAL A 222 14.17 -7.65 -7.74
CA VAL A 222 13.65 -9.00 -7.49
C VAL A 222 14.44 -10.01 -8.32
N THR A 223 14.99 -11.02 -7.65
CA THR A 223 15.71 -12.13 -8.29
C THR A 223 14.75 -13.26 -8.71
N PRO A 224 15.15 -14.15 -9.63
CA PRO A 224 14.37 -15.34 -9.95
C PRO A 224 14.07 -16.23 -8.73
N GLU A 225 15.01 -16.31 -7.78
CA GLU A 225 14.88 -17.04 -6.53
C GLU A 225 13.79 -16.43 -5.64
N ASP A 226 13.74 -15.11 -5.51
CA ASP A 226 12.69 -14.39 -4.76
C ASP A 226 11.30 -14.74 -5.29
N THR A 227 11.12 -14.71 -6.61
CA THR A 227 9.85 -15.09 -7.22
C THR A 227 9.52 -16.57 -6.99
N LYS A 228 10.51 -17.46 -7.16
CA LYS A 228 10.30 -18.92 -7.07
C LYS A 228 9.96 -19.39 -5.65
N PHE A 229 10.65 -18.86 -4.64
CA PHE A 229 10.55 -19.35 -3.27
C PHE A 229 9.68 -18.48 -2.37
N HIS A 230 9.51 -17.20 -2.69
CA HIS A 230 8.75 -16.25 -1.87
C HIS A 230 7.54 -15.63 -2.60
N GLY A 231 7.37 -15.90 -3.90
CA GLY A 231 6.26 -15.34 -4.67
C GLY A 231 6.37 -13.82 -4.88
N ILE A 232 7.54 -13.23 -4.65
CA ILE A 232 7.77 -11.80 -4.83
C ILE A 232 7.84 -11.50 -6.33
N LEU A 233 7.00 -10.57 -6.78
CA LEU A 233 6.93 -10.19 -8.19
C LEU A 233 7.74 -8.90 -8.44
N PRO A 234 8.44 -8.79 -9.58
CA PRO A 234 9.19 -7.57 -9.91
C PRO A 234 8.26 -6.40 -10.24
N PHE A 235 7.06 -6.67 -10.76
CA PHE A 235 6.07 -5.65 -11.07
C PHE A 235 4.70 -6.25 -11.40
N LEU A 236 3.68 -5.40 -11.42
CA LEU A 236 2.33 -5.69 -11.92
C LEU A 236 1.93 -4.62 -12.94
N ASP A 237 1.41 -5.06 -14.08
CA ASP A 237 0.87 -4.20 -15.12
C ASP A 237 -0.61 -3.86 -14.86
N PRO A 238 -1.07 -2.66 -15.23
CA PRO A 238 -2.50 -2.41 -15.31
C PRO A 238 -3.14 -3.33 -16.36
N LEU A 239 -4.39 -3.72 -16.14
CA LEU A 239 -5.11 -4.50 -17.15
C LEU A 239 -5.17 -3.71 -18.48
N PRO A 240 -4.77 -4.32 -19.61
CA PRO A 240 -4.96 -3.70 -20.92
C PRO A 240 -6.45 -3.53 -21.17
N ARG A 241 -6.85 -2.45 -21.86
CA ARG A 241 -8.27 -2.24 -22.19
C ARG A 241 -8.84 -3.47 -22.90
N PHE A 242 -10.01 -3.93 -22.46
CA PHE A 242 -10.59 -5.19 -22.94
C PHE A 242 -10.72 -5.23 -24.47
N ASN A 243 -10.95 -4.09 -25.14
CA ASN A 243 -11.12 -4.03 -26.58
C ASN A 243 -9.82 -4.29 -27.38
N LEU A 244 -8.69 -4.44 -26.71
CA LEU A 244 -7.40 -4.81 -27.29
C LEU A 244 -7.10 -6.31 -27.12
N SER A 245 -7.87 -7.04 -26.31
CA SER A 245 -7.61 -8.46 -26.05
C SER A 245 -8.19 -9.35 -27.15
N ASN A 246 -7.58 -10.51 -27.35
CA ASN A 246 -8.15 -11.59 -28.16
C ASN A 246 -8.47 -12.77 -27.24
N PRO A 247 -9.53 -13.54 -27.50
CA PRO A 247 -9.84 -14.72 -26.68
C PRO A 247 -8.65 -15.68 -26.60
N GLY A 248 -8.15 -15.92 -25.39
CA GLY A 248 -7.05 -16.86 -25.14
C GLY A 248 -7.52 -18.32 -24.99
N ASN A 249 -8.78 -18.52 -24.56
CA ASN A 249 -9.34 -19.86 -24.36
C ASN A 249 -9.97 -20.43 -25.63
N ILE A 250 -9.17 -21.11 -26.43
CA ILE A 250 -9.66 -21.78 -27.64
C ILE A 250 -10.62 -22.95 -27.31
N LEU A 251 -10.50 -23.59 -26.16
CA LEU A 251 -11.26 -24.81 -25.83
C LEU A 251 -12.70 -24.53 -25.38
N ARG A 252 -12.97 -23.39 -24.72
CA ARG A 252 -14.34 -22.92 -24.42
C ARG A 252 -15.09 -22.38 -25.65
N ILE A 253 -14.39 -22.16 -26.77
CA ILE A 253 -14.98 -21.60 -28.01
C ILE A 253 -15.51 -22.70 -28.93
N PHE A 254 -15.07 -23.95 -28.76
CA PHE A 254 -15.37 -25.07 -29.67
C PHE A 254 -16.50 -26.00 -29.23
N GLU A 255 -17.42 -25.55 -28.36
CA GLU A 255 -18.64 -26.33 -28.13
C GLU A 255 -19.43 -26.41 -29.45
N LYS A 256 -19.61 -27.64 -29.95
CA LYS A 256 -20.43 -27.89 -31.14
C LYS A 256 -21.90 -27.71 -30.76
N GLY A 257 -22.56 -26.75 -31.39
CA GLY A 257 -23.95 -26.39 -31.11
C GLY A 257 -24.03 -24.97 -30.57
N GLY A 258 -24.98 -24.18 -31.09
CA GLY A 258 -25.23 -22.83 -30.60
C GLY A 258 -25.96 -21.97 -31.62
N GLU A 259 -26.74 -21.02 -31.12
CA GLU A 259 -27.51 -20.07 -31.92
C GLU A 259 -26.64 -18.91 -32.43
N LYS A 260 -27.20 -18.09 -33.33
CA LYS A 260 -26.56 -16.86 -33.82
C LYS A 260 -26.32 -15.87 -32.66
N GLN A 261 -25.21 -15.14 -32.73
CA GLN A 261 -24.85 -14.13 -31.74
C GLN A 261 -25.77 -12.91 -31.77
N LEU A 262 -26.00 -12.30 -30.60
CA LEU A 262 -26.61 -10.97 -30.54
C LEU A 262 -25.75 -9.99 -31.34
N GLN A 263 -26.41 -9.23 -32.19
CA GLN A 263 -25.81 -8.06 -32.81
C GLN A 263 -26.05 -6.87 -31.88
N LEU A 264 -25.01 -6.05 -31.69
CA LEU A 264 -25.13 -4.82 -30.91
C LEU A 264 -26.25 -3.96 -31.52
N GLY A 265 -27.33 -3.75 -30.76
CA GLY A 265 -28.53 -3.03 -31.23
C GLY A 265 -29.74 -3.90 -31.59
N ILE A 266 -29.66 -5.23 -31.52
CA ILE A 266 -30.77 -6.16 -31.77
C ILE A 266 -30.81 -7.22 -30.64
N PRO A 267 -31.41 -6.91 -29.47
CA PRO A 267 -31.53 -7.87 -28.38
C PRO A 267 -32.59 -8.94 -28.68
N THR A 268 -32.39 -10.17 -28.21
CA THR A 268 -33.43 -11.21 -28.17
C THR A 268 -34.07 -11.24 -26.79
N THR A 269 -35.36 -10.96 -26.72
CA THR A 269 -36.13 -10.84 -25.47
C THR A 269 -36.36 -12.17 -24.74
N GLU A 270 -36.24 -13.31 -25.41
CA GLU A 270 -36.53 -14.63 -24.84
C GLU A 270 -35.30 -15.42 -24.36
N GLU A 271 -34.10 -14.80 -24.26
CA GLU A 271 -32.89 -15.53 -23.87
C GLU A 271 -32.94 -15.97 -22.38
N PRO A 272 -32.81 -17.29 -22.07
CA PRO A 272 -32.84 -17.77 -20.69
C PRO A 272 -31.62 -17.29 -19.89
N ASN A 273 -31.87 -16.72 -18.71
CA ASN A 273 -30.81 -16.26 -17.79
C ASN A 273 -29.86 -17.41 -17.41
N GLY A 274 -28.55 -17.17 -17.51
CA GLY A 274 -27.52 -18.03 -16.93
C GLY A 274 -27.20 -19.32 -17.68
N LYS A 275 -27.74 -19.54 -18.89
CA LYS A 275 -27.34 -20.65 -19.78
C LYS A 275 -26.87 -20.08 -21.12
N PRO A 276 -25.55 -20.06 -21.41
CA PRO A 276 -25.09 -19.58 -22.71
C PRO A 276 -25.48 -20.59 -23.80
N LEU A 277 -26.58 -20.31 -24.52
CA LEU A 277 -26.98 -21.01 -25.74
C LEU A 277 -26.08 -20.67 -26.94
N ARG A 278 -25.20 -19.68 -26.78
CA ARG A 278 -24.42 -19.03 -27.82
C ARG A 278 -22.92 -19.26 -27.62
N ARG A 279 -22.27 -19.79 -28.65
CA ARG A 279 -20.81 -19.86 -28.80
C ARG A 279 -20.23 -18.46 -28.97
N LEU A 280 -18.96 -18.21 -28.63
CA LEU A 280 -18.43 -16.85 -28.73
C LEU A 280 -18.34 -16.34 -30.21
N SER A 281 -18.18 -17.21 -31.22
CA SER A 281 -18.03 -16.84 -32.65
C SER A 281 -18.69 -17.83 -33.61
N GLU A 282 -19.20 -17.36 -34.75
CA GLU A 282 -19.77 -18.21 -35.82
C GLU A 282 -18.73 -18.84 -36.77
N ARG A 283 -17.52 -18.27 -36.89
CA ARG A 283 -16.57 -18.59 -37.98
C ARG A 283 -15.18 -19.06 -37.48
N GLY A 284 -15.04 -19.38 -36.19
CA GLY A 284 -13.78 -19.80 -35.59
C GLY A 284 -13.00 -18.65 -34.95
N LEU A 285 -11.71 -18.86 -34.69
CA LEU A 285 -10.83 -17.86 -34.07
C LEU A 285 -10.70 -16.62 -34.97
N GLY A 286 -10.83 -15.42 -34.40
CA GLY A 286 -10.58 -14.15 -35.10
C GLY A 286 -11.75 -13.57 -35.90
N THR A 287 -12.90 -14.24 -35.96
CA THR A 287 -14.12 -13.72 -36.60
C THR A 287 -15.19 -13.44 -35.56
N LEU A 288 -15.81 -12.26 -35.57
CA LEU A 288 -16.87 -11.81 -34.64
C LEU A 288 -16.48 -11.67 -33.15
N ASN A 289 -15.51 -12.42 -32.63
CA ASN A 289 -14.92 -12.19 -31.31
C ASN A 289 -13.73 -11.24 -31.37
N ARG A 290 -13.94 -9.99 -30.95
CA ARG A 290 -12.87 -8.97 -30.87
C ARG A 290 -12.25 -8.82 -29.48
N THR A 291 -12.73 -9.57 -28.49
CA THR A 291 -12.39 -9.34 -27.07
C THR A 291 -12.45 -10.65 -26.30
N ASP A 292 -11.48 -10.87 -25.42
CA ASP A 292 -11.51 -11.94 -24.44
C ASP A 292 -12.55 -11.63 -23.33
N PRO A 293 -13.56 -12.50 -23.12
CA PRO A 293 -14.61 -12.26 -22.14
C PRO A 293 -14.09 -12.23 -20.69
N VAL A 294 -12.95 -12.84 -20.39
CA VAL A 294 -12.31 -12.77 -19.06
C VAL A 294 -11.77 -11.37 -18.81
N PHE A 295 -11.08 -10.76 -19.78
CA PHE A 295 -10.62 -9.37 -19.66
C PHE A 295 -11.78 -8.38 -19.56
N LEU A 296 -12.83 -8.60 -20.37
CA LEU A 296 -14.06 -7.80 -20.29
C LEU A 296 -14.71 -7.95 -18.91
N GLY A 297 -14.88 -9.19 -18.44
CA GLY A 297 -15.46 -9.51 -17.14
C GLY A 297 -14.70 -8.82 -16.01
N LEU A 298 -13.38 -8.99 -15.93
CA LEU A 298 -12.55 -8.36 -14.90
C LEU A 298 -12.71 -6.84 -14.84
N GLN A 299 -12.86 -6.17 -15.99
CA GLN A 299 -13.02 -4.71 -16.05
C GLN A 299 -14.44 -4.24 -15.80
N LYS A 300 -15.46 -5.04 -16.15
CA LYS A 300 -16.87 -4.64 -16.06
C LYS A 300 -17.57 -5.11 -14.80
N THR A 301 -17.30 -6.33 -14.35
CA THR A 301 -17.93 -6.87 -13.14
C THR A 301 -17.23 -6.39 -11.89
N ARG A 302 -15.93 -6.09 -11.99
CA ARG A 302 -15.10 -5.58 -10.88
C ARG A 302 -15.32 -6.39 -9.60
N LEU A 303 -15.45 -7.72 -9.70
CA LEU A 303 -15.84 -8.59 -8.58
C LEU A 303 -14.94 -8.46 -7.33
N HIS A 304 -13.68 -8.01 -7.50
CA HIS A 304 -12.76 -7.80 -6.39
C HIS A 304 -12.96 -6.46 -5.66
N ASP A 305 -13.75 -5.57 -6.21
CA ASP A 305 -13.94 -4.23 -5.65
C ASP A 305 -14.88 -4.21 -4.46
N PRO A 306 -14.77 -3.18 -3.60
CA PRO A 306 -13.82 -2.06 -3.71
C PRO A 306 -12.43 -2.39 -3.13
N LEU A 307 -11.41 -2.37 -3.99
CA LEU A 307 -10.01 -2.34 -3.56
C LEU A 307 -9.65 -0.95 -2.99
N LEU A 308 -8.43 -0.76 -2.46
CA LEU A 308 -8.05 0.51 -1.80
C LEU A 308 -8.02 1.72 -2.74
N GLY A 309 -7.98 1.53 -4.06
CA GLY A 309 -8.12 2.61 -5.02
C GLY A 309 -9.53 3.22 -5.11
N PHE A 310 -10.55 2.62 -4.50
CA PHE A 310 -11.95 2.99 -4.74
C PHE A 310 -12.75 3.18 -3.46
N LEU A 311 -13.72 4.09 -3.54
CA LEU A 311 -14.81 4.19 -2.57
C LEU A 311 -15.69 2.93 -2.65
N GLY A 312 -16.40 2.63 -1.57
CA GLY A 312 -17.53 1.71 -1.57
C GLY A 312 -18.64 2.20 -2.51
N SER A 313 -19.57 1.31 -2.85
CA SER A 313 -20.63 1.64 -3.81
C SER A 313 -21.62 2.65 -3.23
N ASN A 314 -21.76 2.77 -1.91
CA ASN A 314 -22.70 3.71 -1.28
C ASN A 314 -24.13 3.65 -1.86
N ASP A 315 -24.57 2.46 -2.25
CA ASP A 315 -25.91 2.19 -2.78
C ASP A 315 -26.79 1.40 -1.81
N HIS A 316 -26.22 0.96 -0.68
CA HIS A 316 -26.91 0.29 0.41
C HIS A 316 -26.45 0.86 1.76
N ALA A 317 -27.34 0.79 2.74
CA ALA A 317 -27.01 1.15 4.10
C ALA A 317 -25.85 0.30 4.64
N GLY A 318 -24.84 0.97 5.19
CA GLY A 318 -23.63 0.31 5.68
C GLY A 318 -22.56 0.10 4.61
N ASP A 319 -22.71 0.63 3.40
CA ASP A 319 -21.65 0.61 2.38
C ASP A 319 -21.03 2.00 2.19
N TYR A 320 -20.40 2.52 3.25
CA TYR A 320 -19.81 3.87 3.26
C TYR A 320 -18.28 3.86 3.28
N ARG A 321 -17.67 2.74 2.89
CA ARG A 321 -16.22 2.56 2.91
C ARG A 321 -15.54 3.65 2.07
N SER A 322 -14.53 4.30 2.64
CA SER A 322 -13.69 5.24 1.89
C SER A 322 -12.57 4.50 1.14
N SER A 323 -11.70 5.23 0.48
CA SER A 323 -10.52 4.71 -0.22
C SER A 323 -9.24 4.84 0.62
N GLY A 324 -8.17 4.15 0.19
CA GLY A 324 -6.84 4.17 0.79
C GLY A 324 -6.81 3.78 2.26
N CYS A 325 -5.97 4.45 3.05
CA CYS A 325 -5.82 4.17 4.48
C CYS A 325 -7.15 4.32 5.24
N SER A 326 -7.97 5.29 4.85
CA SER A 326 -9.28 5.55 5.47
C SER A 326 -10.26 4.40 5.30
N ALA A 327 -10.08 3.56 4.27
CA ALA A 327 -10.89 2.37 4.06
C ALA A 327 -10.84 1.36 5.22
N CYS A 328 -9.75 1.36 5.99
CA CYS A 328 -9.55 0.47 7.13
C CYS A 328 -9.50 1.22 8.47
N HIS A 329 -9.08 2.49 8.47
CA HIS A 329 -8.84 3.26 9.69
C HIS A 329 -9.95 4.25 10.04
N VAL A 330 -10.86 4.56 9.13
CA VAL A 330 -12.06 5.35 9.44
C VAL A 330 -13.22 4.38 9.60
N ILE A 331 -13.60 4.16 10.84
CA ILE A 331 -14.55 3.12 11.21
C ILE A 331 -15.98 3.64 11.05
N TYR A 332 -16.82 2.81 10.46
CA TYR A 332 -18.26 3.03 10.37
C TYR A 332 -18.99 1.73 10.74
N ALA A 333 -20.25 1.83 11.14
CA ALA A 333 -21.07 0.67 11.43
C ALA A 333 -21.86 0.23 10.19
N ASN A 334 -21.76 -1.06 9.86
CA ASN A 334 -22.49 -1.64 8.74
C ASN A 334 -24.00 -1.73 9.04
N ASP A 335 -24.35 -1.95 10.31
CA ASP A 335 -25.72 -2.08 10.78
C ASP A 335 -25.84 -1.63 12.25
N ARG A 336 -27.04 -1.79 12.82
CA ARG A 336 -27.32 -1.55 14.23
C ARG A 336 -27.14 -2.80 15.09
N SER A 337 -26.63 -3.90 14.54
CA SER A 337 -26.46 -5.14 15.28
C SER A 337 -25.15 -5.12 16.07
N PRO A 338 -25.18 -5.28 17.41
CA PRO A 338 -23.96 -5.41 18.21
C PRO A 338 -23.10 -6.61 17.81
N THR A 339 -23.69 -7.66 17.23
CA THR A 339 -22.93 -8.84 16.76
C THR A 339 -22.08 -8.54 15.53
N ASN A 340 -22.57 -7.66 14.65
CA ASN A 340 -21.95 -7.39 13.36
C ASN A 340 -21.06 -6.14 13.43
N SER A 341 -21.51 -5.13 14.18
CA SER A 341 -20.87 -3.81 14.26
C SER A 341 -20.25 -3.50 15.63
N GLY A 342 -20.30 -4.45 16.58
CA GLY A 342 -19.65 -4.33 17.89
C GLY A 342 -20.06 -3.06 18.64
N TRP A 343 -19.05 -2.38 19.21
CA TRP A 343 -19.22 -1.08 19.90
C TRP A 343 -19.82 0.01 19.00
N TRP A 344 -19.57 -0.06 17.69
CA TRP A 344 -20.01 0.95 16.73
C TRP A 344 -21.50 0.82 16.36
N SER A 345 -22.14 -0.31 16.68
CA SER A 345 -23.56 -0.57 16.38
C SER A 345 -24.52 0.53 16.85
N LYS A 346 -24.20 1.23 17.95
CA LYS A 346 -24.99 2.34 18.48
C LYS A 346 -25.09 3.55 17.55
N TYR A 347 -24.12 3.73 16.65
CA TYR A 347 -24.12 4.81 15.65
C TYR A 347 -24.92 4.44 14.40
N GLY A 348 -25.18 3.14 14.19
CA GLY A 348 -26.02 2.62 13.11
C GLY A 348 -25.44 2.81 11.70
N HIS A 349 -26.27 2.51 10.70
CA HIS A 349 -25.85 2.35 9.29
C HIS A 349 -26.26 3.50 8.38
N GLN A 350 -26.39 4.70 8.93
CA GLN A 350 -26.81 5.88 8.14
C GLN A 350 -25.62 6.65 7.55
N GLY A 351 -24.38 6.25 7.85
CA GLY A 351 -23.17 6.92 7.34
C GLY A 351 -23.03 8.34 7.88
N LEU A 352 -23.67 8.65 9.02
CA LEU A 352 -23.57 9.93 9.68
C LEU A 352 -22.32 9.96 10.57
N SER A 353 -21.65 11.10 10.60
CA SER A 353 -20.56 11.31 11.55
C SER A 353 -21.07 11.30 12.98
N PHE A 354 -20.25 10.82 13.91
CA PHE A 354 -20.47 10.95 15.35
C PHE A 354 -19.51 11.96 15.99
N THR A 355 -18.73 12.68 15.18
CA THR A 355 -17.93 13.83 15.62
C THR A 355 -18.82 14.94 16.15
N ALA A 356 -18.25 15.83 16.99
CA ALA A 356 -19.01 16.85 17.70
C ALA A 356 -19.26 18.14 16.90
N ASP A 357 -18.77 18.23 15.67
CA ASP A 357 -18.72 19.44 14.85
C ASP A 357 -19.99 19.77 14.05
#